data_AF-Q9GPP5-F1
#
_entry.id   AF-Q9GPP5-F1
#
_cell.length_a   1.000
_cell.length_b   1.000
_cell.length_c   1.000
_cell.angle_alpha   90.00
_cell.angle_beta   90.00
_cell.angle_gamma   90.00
#
_symmetry.space_group_name_H-M   'P 1'
#
loop_
_entity.id
_entity.type
_entity.pdbx_description
1 polymer ?
#
loop_
_entity_poly.entity_id
_entity_poly.type
_entity_poly.pdbx_seq_one_letter_code
_entity_poly.pdbx_strand_id
1 'polypeptide(L)' 'MEQETNPIRAIKKRITSYLKSREEFYDKDPLGQKIAKFYGEWKELVAEVRKRVRARIAAYVKKLQEE' A
#
# COMPACT_ATOMS: atom_id res chain seq x y z
N MET A 1 -12.08 29.17 -28.37
CA MET A 1 -11.89 27.72 -28.09
C MET A 1 -10.52 27.59 -27.45
N GLU A 2 -10.45 27.72 -26.13
CA GLU A 2 -9.17 27.82 -25.42
C GLU A 2 -8.36 26.53 -25.58
N GLN A 3 -7.20 26.70 -26.22
CA GLN A 3 -6.09 25.77 -26.18
C GLN A 3 -5.58 25.71 -24.74
N GLU A 4 -5.52 24.50 -24.18
CA GLU A 4 -4.37 23.97 -23.46
C GLU A 4 -4.79 22.63 -22.87
N THR A 5 -4.44 21.56 -23.57
CA THR A 5 -4.41 20.22 -23.01
C THR A 5 -3.31 20.23 -21.96
N ASN A 6 -3.57 20.81 -20.79
CA ASN A 6 -2.64 20.79 -19.68
C ASN A 6 -2.30 19.31 -19.44
N PRO A 7 -1.06 18.88 -19.74
CA PRO A 7 -0.72 17.47 -19.78
C PRO A 7 -0.90 16.83 -18.40
N ILE A 8 -0.70 17.61 -17.33
CA ILE A 8 -0.95 17.21 -15.95
C ILE A 8 -2.43 16.92 -15.72
N ARG A 9 -3.35 17.72 -16.28
CA ARG A 9 -4.80 17.49 -16.17
C ARG A 9 -5.23 16.21 -16.88
N ALA A 10 -4.64 15.90 -18.04
CA ALA A 10 -4.89 14.65 -18.76
C ALA A 10 -4.34 13.43 -18.00
N ILE A 11 -3.12 13.53 -17.46
CA ILE A 11 -2.50 12.48 -16.64
C ILE A 11 -3.33 12.24 -15.37
N LYS A 12 -3.72 13.30 -14.67
CA LYS A 12 -4.55 13.21 -13.46
C LYS A 12 -5.85 12.47 -13.74
N LYS A 13 -6.56 12.80 -14.83
CA LYS A 13 -7.78 12.09 -15.24
C LYS A 13 -7.56 10.60 -15.48
N ARG A 14 -6.46 10.22 -16.15
CA ARG A 14 -6.12 8.81 -16.38
C ARG A 14 -5.87 8.07 -15.07
N ILE A 15 -5.08 8.66 -14.17
CA ILE A 15 -4.79 8.08 -12.85
C ILE A 15 -6.09 7.94 -12.04
N THR A 16 -6.92 8.98 -11.98
CA THR A 16 -8.19 8.91 -11.25
C THR A 16 -9.12 7.84 -11.81
N SER A 17 -9.21 7.71 -13.14
CA SER A 17 -10.02 6.66 -13.76
C SER A 17 -9.49 5.26 -13.44
N TYR A 18 -8.17 5.08 -13.47
CA TYR A 18 -7.53 3.81 -13.13
C TYR A 18 -7.70 3.44 -11.65
N LEU A 19 -7.57 4.42 -10.75
CA LEU A 19 -7.82 4.21 -9.33
C LEU A 19 -9.27 3.82 -9.08
N LYS A 20 -10.22 4.52 -9.72
CA LYS A 20 -11.65 4.21 -9.61
C LYS A 20 -11.98 2.80 -10.09
N SER A 21 -11.43 2.36 -11.22
CA SER A 21 -11.69 1.00 -11.71
C SER A 21 -11.13 -0.07 -10.77
N ARG A 22 -10.00 0.21 -10.10
CA ARG A 22 -9.44 -0.70 -9.10
C ARG A 22 -10.28 -0.71 -7.82
N GLU A 23 -10.74 0.45 -7.36
CA GLU A 23 -11.65 0.57 -6.22
C GLU A 23 -12.92 -0.24 -6.48
N GLU A 24 -13.56 -0.06 -7.64
CA GLU A 24 -14.72 -0.84 -8.04
C GLU A 24 -14.44 -2.35 -8.16
N PHE A 25 -13.25 -2.75 -8.62
CA PHE A 25 -12.83 -4.16 -8.64
C PHE A 25 -12.76 -4.74 -7.23
N TYR A 26 -12.12 -4.06 -6.29
CA TYR A 26 -12.03 -4.56 -4.91
C TYR A 26 -13.39 -4.53 -4.18
N ASP A 27 -14.29 -3.62 -4.55
CA ASP A 27 -15.63 -3.49 -3.93
C ASP A 27 -16.66 -4.47 -4.49
N LYS A 28 -16.67 -4.71 -5.81
CA LYS A 28 -17.76 -5.42 -6.49
C LYS A 28 -17.37 -6.80 -7.02
N ASP A 29 -16.09 -7.02 -7.35
CA ASP A 29 -15.64 -8.30 -7.89
C ASP A 29 -15.37 -9.32 -6.77
N PRO A 30 -15.94 -10.54 -6.83
CA PRO A 30 -15.70 -11.57 -5.82
C PRO A 30 -14.22 -11.96 -5.64
N LEU A 31 -13.41 -11.93 -6.70
CA LEU A 31 -11.96 -12.13 -6.61
C LEU A 31 -11.29 -10.93 -5.95
N GLY A 32 -11.69 -9.71 -6.32
CA GLY A 32 -11.23 -8.47 -5.70
C GLY A 32 -11.46 -8.49 -4.18
N GLN A 33 -12.69 -8.80 -3.75
CA GLN A 33 -13.04 -8.89 -2.33
C GLN A 33 -12.24 -9.97 -1.57
N LYS A 34 -11.99 -11.14 -2.19
CA LYS A 34 -11.13 -12.17 -1.59
C LYS A 34 -9.72 -11.66 -1.38
N ILE A 35 -9.13 -11.01 -2.39
CA ILE A 35 -7.79 -10.43 -2.30
C ILE A 35 -7.74 -9.34 -1.23
N ALA A 36 -8.76 -8.47 -1.14
CA ALA A 36 -8.84 -7.41 -0.12
C ALA A 36 -8.86 -7.99 1.31
N LYS A 37 -9.61 -9.08 1.53
CA LYS A 37 -9.63 -9.80 2.82
C LYS A 37 -8.26 -10.37 3.16
N PHE A 38 -7.61 -11.05 2.21
CA PHE A 38 -6.24 -11.54 2.40
C PHE A 38 -5.27 -10.41 2.76
N TYR A 39 -5.36 -9.25 2.12
CA TYR A 39 -4.52 -8.10 2.49
C TYR A 39 -4.75 -7.63 3.93
N GLY A 40 -5.99 -7.64 4.42
CA GLY A 40 -6.31 -7.33 5.81
C GLY A 40 -5.59 -8.24 6.79
N GLU A 41 -5.72 -9.56 6.59
CA GLU A 41 -5.08 -10.58 7.43
C GLU A 41 -3.54 -10.52 7.35
N TRP A 42 -3.00 -10.34 6.15
CA TRP A 42 -1.55 -10.20 5.93
C TRP A 42 -0.96 -8.97 6.64
N LYS A 43 -1.71 -7.86 6.72
CA LYS A 43 -1.24 -6.64 7.36
C LYS A 43 -0.95 -6.85 8.85
N GLU A 44 -1.78 -7.63 9.54
CA GLU A 44 -1.59 -7.96 10.95
C GLU A 44 -0.34 -8.82 11.16
N LEU A 45 -0.17 -9.86 10.32
CA LEU A 45 1.02 -10.71 10.36
C LEU A 45 2.31 -9.90 10.12
N VAL A 46 2.30 -9.04 9.10
CA VAL A 46 3.46 -8.19 8.77
C VAL A 46 3.76 -7.19 9.88
N ALA A 47 2.74 -6.64 10.57
CA ALA A 47 2.94 -5.73 11.69
C ALA A 47 3.67 -6.41 12.85
N GLU A 48 3.27 -7.65 13.19
CA GLU A 48 3.90 -8.44 14.24
C GLU A 48 5.35 -8.83 13.86
N VAL A 49 5.58 -9.29 12.63
CA VAL A 49 6.93 -9.59 12.12
C VAL A 49 7.82 -8.35 12.21
N ARG A 50 7.33 -7.19 11.76
CA ARG A 50 8.07 -5.92 11.81
C ARG A 50 8.42 -5.54 13.24
N LYS A 51 7.50 -5.71 14.20
CA LYS A 51 7.76 -5.44 15.62
C LYS A 51 8.88 -6.32 16.15
N ARG A 52 8.84 -7.63 15.87
CA ARG A 52 9.89 -8.58 16.30
C ARG A 52 11.24 -8.26 15.67
N VAL A 53 11.27 -7.96 14.38
CA VAL A 53 12.51 -7.58 13.68
C VAL A 53 13.11 -6.31 14.29
N ARG A 54 12.30 -5.27 14.52
CA ARG A 54 12.77 -4.04 15.18
C ARG A 54 13.31 -4.29 16.58
N ALA A 55 12.65 -5.13 17.37
CA ALA A 55 13.12 -5.49 18.70
C ALA A 55 14.48 -6.22 18.66
N ARG A 56 14.66 -7.17 17.72
CA ARG A 56 15.94 -7.87 17.52
C ARG A 56 17.05 -6.92 17.09
N ILE A 57 16.76 -6.02 16.16
CA ILE A 57 17.72 -5.00 15.71
C ILE A 57 18.11 -4.09 16.89
N ALA A 58 17.15 -3.61 17.67
CA ALA A 58 17.43 -2.77 18.84
C ALA A 58 18.31 -3.49 19.88
N ALA A 59 18.03 -4.75 20.17
CA ALA A 59 18.84 -5.56 21.09
C ALA A 59 20.26 -5.78 20.57
N TYR A 60 20.41 -6.00 19.26
CA TYR A 60 21.72 -6.17 18.61
C TYR A 60 22.55 -4.88 18.65
N VAL A 61 21.93 -3.73 18.33
CA VAL A 61 22.59 -2.42 18.41
C VAL A 61 23.02 -2.12 19.84
N LYS A 62 22.18 -2.42 20.84
CA LYS A 62 22.53 -2.22 22.24
C LYS A 62 23.76 -3.04 22.65
N LYS A 63 23.85 -4.31 22.24
CA LYS A 63 25.03 -5.14 22.47
C LYS A 63 26.30 -4.53 21.87
N LEU A 64 26.24 -4.05 20.62
CA LEU A 64 27.37 -3.40 19.96
C LEU A 64 27.81 -2.08 20.61
N GLN A 65 26.94 -1.44 21.40
CA GLN A 65 27.27 -0.21 22.15
C GLN A 65 27.85 -0.51 23.54
N GLU A 66 27.62 -1.72 24.06
CA GLU A 66 28.13 -2.20 25.35
C GLU A 66 29.49 -2.91 25.19
N GLU A 67 29.83 -3.36 23.98
CA GLU A 67 31.18 -3.77 23.55
C GLU A 67 32.07 -2.56 23.24
#